data_AF-A0A496YYM7-F1
#
_entry.id   AF-A0A496YYM7-F1
#
_cell.length_a   1.000
_cell.length_b   1.000
_cell.length_c   1.000
_cell.angle_alpha   90.00
_cell.angle_beta   90.00
_cell.angle_gamma   90.00
#
_symmetry.space_group_name_H-M   'P 1'
#
loop_
_entity.id
_entity.type
_entity.pdbx_description
1 polymer ?
#
loop_
_entity_poly.entity_id
_entity_poly.type
_entity_poly.pdbx_seq_one_letter_code
_entity_poly.pdbx_strand_id
1 'polypeptide(L)'
;MSIAVNICGKLVDKDGNPVPSRELEFYKSTDGVSYQLIGRAVTDENGVACVSDYIPPYIIYFYKVTFSGNGVYCPSEQTATYSYVPEIWQPFIQGIVGLIIITIAMVGIFIVMSLIRYFTRYRHYV
;
A
#
# COMPACT_ATOMS: atom_id res chain seq x y z
N MET A 1 4.44 -6.18 18.60
CA MET A 1 3.08 -5.62 18.46
C MET A 1 2.54 -6.04 17.11
N SER A 2 1.35 -6.62 17.05
CA SER A 2 0.66 -6.97 15.80
C SER A 2 -0.67 -6.23 15.77
N ILE A 3 -1.14 -5.88 14.59
CA ILE A 3 -2.46 -5.29 14.39
C ILE A 3 -3.39 -6.29 13.72
N ALA A 4 -4.68 -6.20 14.04
CA ALA A 4 -5.71 -6.92 13.30
C ALA A 4 -6.00 -6.19 11.98
N VAL A 5 -6.01 -6.93 10.88
CA VAL A 5 -6.40 -6.44 9.55
C VAL A 5 -7.55 -7.30 9.07
N ASN A 6 -8.58 -6.66 8.49
CA ASN A 6 -9.70 -7.36 7.89
C ASN A 6 -9.56 -7.32 6.36
N ILE A 7 -9.49 -8.49 5.75
CA ILE A 7 -9.33 -8.64 4.30
C ILE A 7 -10.67 -9.06 3.75
N CYS A 8 -11.25 -8.24 2.88
CA CYS A 8 -12.56 -8.48 2.29
C CYS A 8 -12.48 -8.61 0.77
N GLY A 9 -13.19 -9.57 0.22
CA GLY A 9 -13.44 -9.71 -1.22
C GLY A 9 -14.91 -9.40 -1.52
N LYS A 10 -15.17 -8.75 -2.66
CA LYS A 10 -16.52 -8.53 -3.20
C LYS A 10 -16.66 -9.25 -4.53
N LEU A 11 -17.61 -10.18 -4.60
CA LEU A 11 -17.93 -10.92 -5.81
C LEU A 11 -19.18 -10.33 -6.46
N VAL A 12 -19.05 -9.94 -7.72
CA VAL A 12 -20.15 -9.43 -8.55
C VAL A 12 -20.19 -10.17 -9.88
N ASP A 13 -21.36 -10.23 -10.50
CA ASP A 13 -21.52 -10.76 -11.86
C ASP A 13 -21.13 -9.71 -12.93
N LYS A 14 -21.29 -10.08 -14.21
CA LYS A 14 -20.97 -9.20 -15.34
C LYS A 14 -21.79 -7.91 -15.40
N ASP A 15 -22.96 -7.89 -14.76
CA ASP A 15 -23.88 -6.75 -14.74
C ASP A 15 -23.70 -5.92 -13.45
N GLY A 16 -22.75 -6.32 -12.59
CA GLY A 16 -22.44 -5.66 -11.33
C GLY A 16 -23.32 -6.08 -10.15
N ASN A 17 -24.18 -7.09 -10.32
CA ASN A 17 -25.00 -7.58 -9.22
C ASN A 17 -24.16 -8.42 -8.25
N PRO A 18 -24.39 -8.30 -6.93
CA PRO A 18 -23.69 -9.11 -5.94
C PRO A 18 -24.00 -10.60 -6.13
N VAL A 19 -22.98 -11.45 -5.93
CA VAL A 19 -23.13 -12.91 -6.01
C VAL A 19 -23.02 -13.50 -4.61
N PRO A 20 -24.14 -13.81 -3.94
CA PRO A 20 -24.15 -14.37 -2.60
C PRO A 20 -23.85 -15.87 -2.58
N SER A 21 -23.55 -16.38 -1.39
CA SER A 21 -23.40 -17.81 -1.09
C SER A 21 -22.30 -18.50 -1.91
N ARG A 22 -21.19 -17.79 -2.17
CA ARG A 22 -20.00 -18.32 -2.85
C ARG A 22 -18.80 -18.30 -1.92
N GLU A 23 -18.08 -19.42 -1.88
CA GLU A 23 -16.84 -19.51 -1.13
C GLU A 23 -15.72 -18.75 -1.85
N LEU A 24 -15.03 -17.90 -1.10
CA LEU A 24 -13.80 -17.24 -1.49
C LEU A 24 -12.65 -17.77 -0.63
N GLU A 25 -11.50 -17.99 -1.26
CA GLU A 25 -10.27 -18.36 -0.57
C GLU A 25 -9.34 -17.13 -0.45
N PHE A 26 -8.76 -16.95 0.73
CA PHE A 26 -7.92 -15.81 1.06
C PHE A 26 -6.51 -16.29 1.34
N TYR A 27 -5.54 -15.66 0.69
CA TYR A 27 -4.13 -16.01 0.75
C TYR A 27 -3.28 -14.81 1.14
N LYS A 28 -2.13 -15.10 1.75
CA LYS A 28 -1.11 -14.12 2.15
C LYS A 28 0.28 -14.55 1.68
N SER A 29 1.10 -13.58 1.34
CA SER A 29 2.51 -13.74 0.98
C SER A 29 3.34 -12.56 1.51
N THR A 30 4.62 -12.81 1.78
CA THR A 30 5.62 -11.77 2.12
C THR A 30 6.65 -11.56 1.01
N ASP A 31 6.67 -12.43 -0.02
CA ASP A 31 7.61 -12.39 -1.16
C ASP A 31 6.90 -12.05 -2.49
N GLY A 32 5.56 -12.02 -2.50
CA GLY A 32 4.72 -11.79 -3.68
C GLY A 32 4.62 -13.00 -4.61
N VAL A 33 5.26 -14.12 -4.27
CA VAL A 33 5.36 -15.33 -5.13
C VAL A 33 4.72 -16.53 -4.44
N SER A 34 5.07 -16.78 -3.18
CA SER A 34 4.63 -17.92 -2.38
C SER A 34 3.43 -17.51 -1.52
N TYR A 35 2.24 -17.98 -1.89
CA TYR A 35 0.99 -17.66 -1.20
C TYR A 35 0.55 -18.79 -0.26
N GLN A 36 0.26 -18.46 1.00
CA GLN A 36 -0.30 -19.36 2.00
C GLN A 36 -1.78 -19.04 2.23
N LEU A 37 -2.62 -20.07 2.27
CA LEU A 37 -4.04 -19.92 2.59
C LEU A 37 -4.19 -19.47 4.05
N ILE A 38 -4.84 -18.33 4.27
CA ILE A 38 -5.12 -17.78 5.61
C ILE A 38 -6.57 -18.03 6.05
N GLY A 39 -7.47 -18.30 5.11
CA GLY A 39 -8.84 -18.67 5.43
C GLY A 39 -9.77 -18.76 4.24
N ARG A 40 -11.00 -19.18 4.51
CA ARG A 40 -12.11 -19.25 3.56
C ARG A 40 -13.32 -18.57 4.16
N ALA A 41 -14.09 -17.87 3.33
CA ALA A 41 -15.33 -17.24 3.75
C ALA A 41 -16.36 -17.28 2.63
N VAL A 42 -17.64 -17.32 2.99
CA VAL A 42 -18.76 -17.34 2.04
C VAL A 42 -19.31 -15.93 1.87
N THR A 43 -19.60 -15.52 0.64
CA THR A 43 -20.17 -14.21 0.34
C THR A 43 -21.58 -14.05 0.91
N ASP A 44 -21.84 -12.89 1.51
CA ASP A 44 -23.15 -12.48 2.00
C ASP A 44 -24.08 -11.99 0.86
N GLU A 45 -25.26 -11.50 1.20
CA GLU A 45 -26.24 -10.93 0.26
C GLU A 45 -25.69 -9.76 -0.58
N ASN A 46 -24.65 -9.08 -0.10
CA ASN A 46 -23.97 -7.99 -0.80
C ASN A 46 -22.77 -8.48 -1.63
N GLY A 47 -22.57 -9.80 -1.71
CA GLY A 47 -21.45 -10.43 -2.41
C GLY A 47 -20.13 -10.30 -1.65
N VAL A 48 -20.14 -9.97 -0.36
CA VAL A 48 -18.93 -9.69 0.42
C VAL A 48 -18.58 -10.86 1.33
N ALA A 49 -17.31 -11.25 1.36
CA ALA A 49 -16.75 -12.18 2.34
C ALA A 49 -15.46 -11.60 2.92
N CYS A 50 -15.21 -11.82 4.21
CA CYS A 50 -14.03 -11.27 4.88
C CYS A 50 -13.34 -12.30 5.79
N VAL A 51 -12.03 -12.13 5.97
CA VAL A 51 -11.21 -12.89 6.93
C VAL A 51 -10.30 -11.92 7.68
N SER A 52 -10.10 -12.18 8.97
CA SER A 52 -9.17 -11.39 9.78
C SER A 52 -7.79 -12.04 9.84
N ASP A 53 -6.75 -11.21 9.82
CA ASP A 53 -5.36 -11.61 9.99
C ASP A 53 -4.66 -10.70 11.00
N TYR A 54 -3.60 -11.21 11.63
CA TYR A 54 -2.76 -10.42 12.54
C TYR A 54 -1.37 -10.27 11.95
N ILE A 55 -0.94 -9.03 11.75
CA ILE A 55 0.36 -8.75 11.14
C ILE A 55 1.25 -7.85 11.99
N PRO A 56 2.55 -8.14 12.08
CA PRO A 56 3.54 -7.22 12.62
C PRO A 56 3.77 -6.00 11.70
N PRO A 57 4.30 -4.90 12.26
CA PRO A 57 4.69 -3.72 11.50
C PRO A 57 5.94 -3.93 10.64
N TYR A 58 6.18 -2.98 9.74
CA TYR A 58 7.36 -2.83 8.86
C TYR A 58 7.55 -3.94 7.81
N ILE A 59 6.54 -4.79 7.63
CA ILE A 59 6.53 -5.82 6.59
C ILE A 59 5.47 -5.46 5.55
N ILE A 60 5.80 -5.70 4.29
CA ILE A 60 4.86 -5.61 3.17
C ILE A 60 4.21 -6.98 3.00
N TYR A 61 2.89 -7.00 2.97
CA TYR A 61 2.08 -8.18 2.76
C TYR A 61 1.35 -8.10 1.43
N PHE A 62 1.36 -9.20 0.70
CA PHE A 62 0.56 -9.41 -0.50
C PHE A 62 -0.61 -10.32 -0.14
N TYR A 63 -1.82 -9.80 -0.29
CA TYR A 63 -3.04 -10.57 -0.14
C TYR A 63 -3.58 -10.95 -1.51
N LYS A 64 -4.12 -12.16 -1.61
CA LYS A 64 -4.82 -12.64 -2.79
C LYS A 64 -6.14 -13.27 -2.39
N VAL A 65 -7.21 -12.87 -3.07
CA VAL A 65 -8.53 -13.47 -2.91
C VAL A 65 -8.88 -14.19 -4.20
N THR A 66 -9.29 -15.45 -4.11
CA THR A 66 -9.61 -16.27 -5.28
C THR A 66 -11.01 -16.84 -5.17
N PHE A 67 -11.75 -16.77 -6.26
CA PHE A 67 -12.97 -17.53 -6.49
C PHE A 67 -12.66 -18.60 -7.54
N SER A 68 -12.82 -19.88 -7.20
CA SER A 68 -12.49 -21.00 -8.09
C SER A 68 -13.43 -21.14 -9.29
N GLY A 69 -14.49 -20.33 -9.36
CA GLY A 69 -15.53 -20.49 -10.37
C GLY A 69 -16.52 -21.60 -10.03
N ASN A 70 -17.55 -21.70 -10.84
CA ASN A 70 -18.47 -22.83 -10.88
C ASN A 70 -19.07 -22.96 -12.29
N GLY A 71 -20.09 -23.80 -12.46
CA GLY A 71 -20.76 -23.97 -13.77
C GLY A 71 -21.53 -22.75 -14.28
N VAL A 72 -21.64 -21.67 -13.49
CA VAL A 72 -22.39 -20.44 -13.81
C VAL A 72 -21.46 -19.23 -13.96
N TYR A 73 -20.49 -19.10 -13.06
CA TYR A 73 -19.55 -17.98 -12.98
C TYR A 73 -18.13 -18.47 -13.19
N CYS A 74 -17.38 -17.78 -14.04
CA CYS A 74 -15.97 -18.09 -14.26
C CYS A 74 -15.13 -17.86 -12.99
N PRO A 75 -13.99 -18.56 -12.83
CA PRO A 75 -13.02 -18.24 -11.79
C PRO A 75 -12.51 -16.81 -11.93
N SER A 76 -12.18 -16.20 -10.80
CA SER A 76 -11.58 -14.87 -10.73
C SER A 76 -10.64 -14.75 -9.53
N GLU A 77 -9.67 -13.84 -9.63
CA GLU A 77 -8.77 -13.55 -8.54
C GLU A 77 -8.41 -12.06 -8.50
N GLN A 78 -8.06 -11.58 -7.31
CA GLN A 78 -7.59 -10.22 -7.11
C GLN A 78 -6.49 -10.19 -6.04
N THR A 79 -5.48 -9.37 -6.28
CA THR A 79 -4.37 -9.13 -5.35
C THR A 79 -4.39 -7.71 -4.80
N ALA A 80 -3.97 -7.55 -3.54
CA ALA A 80 -3.78 -6.26 -2.89
C ALA A 80 -2.51 -6.27 -2.04
N THR A 81 -1.88 -5.12 -1.88
CA THR A 81 -0.69 -4.97 -1.02
C THR A 81 -1.04 -4.15 0.21
N TYR A 82 -0.52 -4.53 1.37
CA TYR A 82 -0.70 -3.81 2.62
C TYR A 82 0.62 -3.73 3.38
N SER A 83 0.90 -2.56 3.95
CA SER A 83 2.03 -2.38 4.88
C SER A 83 1.58 -1.50 6.04
N TYR A 84 2.08 -1.82 7.24
CA TYR A 84 1.75 -1.09 8.45
C TYR A 84 3.01 -0.53 9.10
N VAL A 85 3.01 0.80 9.31
CA VAL A 85 4.04 1.50 10.07
C VAL A 85 3.36 2.17 11.26
N PRO A 86 3.77 1.87 12.51
CA PRO A 86 3.16 2.43 13.70
C PRO A 86 3.26 3.96 13.75
N GLU A 87 2.19 4.61 14.22
CA GLU A 87 2.11 6.09 14.30
C GLU A 87 3.17 6.72 15.20
N ILE A 88 3.72 5.96 16.16
CA ILE A 88 4.82 6.42 17.03
C ILE A 88 6.07 6.87 16.25
N TRP A 89 6.24 6.41 15.00
CA TRP A 89 7.35 6.82 14.14
C TRP A 89 7.05 8.08 13.33
N GLN A 90 5.79 8.50 13.23
CA GLN A 90 5.42 9.67 12.44
C GLN A 90 6.19 10.93 12.87
N PRO A 91 6.36 11.27 14.16
CA PRO A 91 7.15 12.43 14.56
C PRO A 91 8.61 12.35 14.09
N PHE A 92 9.22 11.16 14.16
CA PHE A 92 10.59 10.94 13.72
C PHE A 92 10.73 11.03 12.19
N ILE A 93 9.79 10.45 11.44
CA ILE A 93 9.75 10.53 9.97
C ILE A 93 9.59 12.00 9.53
N GLN A 94 8.63 12.72 10.11
CA GLN A 94 8.41 14.13 9.80
C GLN A 94 9.63 14.99 10.15
N GLY A 95 10.30 14.69 11.27
CA GLY A 95 11.55 15.34 11.64
C GLY A 95 12.66 15.15 10.60
N ILE A 96 12.88 13.91 10.15
CA ILE A 96 13.89 13.59 9.13
C ILE A 96 13.55 14.26 7.79
N VAL A 97 12.28 14.19 7.34
CA VAL A 97 11.83 14.85 6.10
C VAL A 97 12.02 16.37 6.20
N GLY A 98 11.67 16.97 7.35
CA GLY A 98 11.89 18.40 7.61
C GLY A 98 13.36 18.79 7.50
N LEU A 99 14.27 18.01 8.08
CA LEU A 99 15.71 18.26 7.96
C LEU A 99 16.20 18.15 6.50
N ILE A 100 15.71 17.20 5.72
CA ILE A 100 16.05 17.06 4.29
C ILE A 100 15.58 18.28 3.50
N ILE A 101 14.36 18.78 3.75
CA ILE A 101 13.85 19.98 3.07
C ILE A 101 14.71 21.21 3.43
N ILE A 102 15.07 21.37 4.70
CA ILE A 102 15.93 22.47 5.16
C ILE A 102 17.31 22.41 4.50
N THR A 103 17.94 21.24 4.41
CA THR A 103 19.26 21.12 3.80
C THR A 103 19.23 21.43 2.31
N ILE A 104 18.22 20.93 1.58
CA ILE A 104 18.03 21.25 0.16
C ILE A 104 17.84 22.77 -0.03
N ALA A 105 17.02 23.40 0.80
CA ALA A 105 16.82 24.85 0.75
C ALA A 105 18.12 25.63 1.01
N MET A 106 18.91 25.22 2.01
CA MET A 106 20.21 25.83 2.33
C MET A 106 21.21 25.70 1.18
N VAL A 107 21.28 24.53 0.52
CA VAL A 107 22.13 24.32 -0.65
C VAL A 107 21.67 25.19 -1.83
N GLY A 108 20.36 25.27 -2.08
CA GLY A 108 19.80 26.13 -3.11
C GLY A 108 20.14 27.61 -2.90
N ILE A 109 19.97 28.10 -1.67
CA ILE A 109 20.34 29.47 -1.30
C ILE A 109 21.85 29.69 -1.49
N PHE A 110 22.69 28.74 -1.07
CA PHE A 110 24.14 28.84 -1.25
C PHE A 110 24.56 28.92 -2.71
N ILE A 111 23.94 28.14 -3.60
CA ILE A 111 24.18 28.19 -5.04
C ILE A 111 23.77 29.56 -5.60
N VAL A 112 22.58 30.06 -5.25
CA VAL A 112 22.10 31.38 -5.70
C VAL A 112 23.05 32.48 -5.23
N MET A 113 23.46 32.47 -3.96
CA MET A 113 24.42 33.44 -3.42
C MET A 113 25.77 33.38 -4.14
N SER A 114 26.23 32.18 -4.50
CA SER A 114 27.49 31.98 -5.24
C SER A 114 27.41 32.53 -6.67
N LEU A 115 26.29 32.32 -7.36
CA LEU A 115 26.03 32.88 -8.69
C LEU A 115 25.95 34.42 -8.66
N ILE A 116 25.26 35.00 -7.68
CA ILE A 116 25.19 36.46 -7.50
C ILE A 116 26.61 37.04 -7.32
N ARG A 117 27.44 36.41 -6.49
CA ARG A 117 28.85 36.83 -6.30
C ARG A 117 29.66 36.71 -7.59
N TYR A 118 29.46 35.65 -8.36
CA TYR A 118 30.13 35.46 -9.65
C TYR A 118 29.80 36.58 -10.64
N PHE A 119 28.51 36.87 -10.85
CA PHE A 119 28.08 37.91 -11.80
C PHE A 119 28.45 39.33 -11.36
N THR A 120 28.32 39.65 -10.07
CA THR A 120 28.72 40.97 -9.54
C THR A 120 30.21 41.22 -9.71
N ARG A 121 31.06 40.20 -9.54
CA ARG A 121 32.50 40.31 -9.75
C ARG A 121 32.87 40.42 -11.24
N TYR A 122 32.22 39.68 -12.13
CA TYR A 122 32.44 39.78 -13.58
C TYR A 122 32.19 41.20 -14.12
N ARG A 123 31.16 41.89 -13.61
CA ARG A 123 30.82 43.26 -14.00
C ARG A 123 31.91 44.30 -13.69
N HIS A 124 32.86 44.02 -12.80
CA HIS A 124 33.96 44.94 -12.48
C HIS A 124 35.18 44.78 -13.40
N TYR A 125 35.22 43.74 -14.24
CA TYR A 125 36.33 43.47 -15.18
C TYR A 125 36.01 43.81 -16.64
N VAL A 126 34.81 44.35 -16.91
CA VAL A 126 34.35 44.85 -18.22
C VAL A 126 34.09 46.34 -18.08
#